data_AF-A0A1G7WA00-F1
#
_entry.id   AF-A0A1G7WA00-F1
#
_cell.length_a   1.000
_cell.length_b   1.000
_cell.length_c   1.000
_cell.angle_alpha   90.00
_cell.angle_beta   90.00
_cell.angle_gamma   90.00
#
_symmetry.space_group_name_H-M   'P 1'
#
loop_
_entity.id
_entity.type
_entity.pdbx_description
1 polymer ?
#
loop_
_entity_poly.entity_id
_entity_poly.type
_entity_poly.pdbx_seq_one_letter_code
_entity_poly.pdbx_strand_id
1 'polypeptide(L)'
;MNQSDSKEKIRAAIRRSKEVWWTATDLAKETGIPLETTLSLLETSGTFLRAYHTNPLGQSVFTTREKYLADLPWPRRLLDLLANKVGV
;
A
#
# COMPACT_ATOMS: atom_id res chain seq x y z
N MET A 1 -13.60 1.42 -17.11
CA MET A 1 -12.18 1.36 -16.66
C MET A 1 -11.92 -0.07 -16.22
N ASN A 2 -10.90 -0.76 -16.75
CA ASN A 2 -10.64 -2.15 -16.40
C ASN A 2 -10.05 -2.24 -14.98
N GLN A 3 -10.26 -3.35 -14.26
CA GLN A 3 -9.67 -3.55 -12.93
C GLN A 3 -8.14 -3.52 -13.00
N SER A 4 -7.55 -4.06 -14.06
CA SER A 4 -6.10 -4.02 -14.32
C SER A 4 -5.57 -2.59 -14.43
N ASP A 5 -6.30 -1.70 -15.12
CA ASP A 5 -5.90 -0.29 -15.28
C ASP A 5 -5.95 0.45 -13.94
N SER A 6 -6.98 0.17 -13.15
CA SER A 6 -7.20 0.79 -11.84
C SER A 6 -6.10 0.36 -10.85
N LYS A 7 -5.75 -0.94 -10.87
CA LYS A 7 -4.67 -1.50 -10.08
C LYS A 7 -3.31 -0.89 -10.43
N GLU A 8 -3.00 -0.75 -11.72
CA GLU A 8 -1.73 -0.16 -12.16
C GLU A 8 -1.66 1.34 -11.82
N LYS A 9 -2.77 2.07 -11.90
CA LYS A 9 -2.83 3.47 -11.43
C LYS A 9 -2.48 3.60 -9.95
N ILE A 10 -3.06 2.75 -9.09
CA ILE A 10 -2.76 2.73 -7.65
C ILE A 10 -1.28 2.39 -7.41
N ARG A 11 -0.77 1.37 -8.10
CA ARG A 11 0.64 0.97 -7.99
C ARG A 11 1.59 2.10 -8.42
N ALA A 12 1.28 2.76 -9.52
CA ALA A 12 2.06 3.89 -10.02
C ALA A 12 2.03 5.08 -9.05
N ALA A 13 0.89 5.36 -8.42
CA ALA A 13 0.75 6.41 -7.40
C ALA A 13 1.65 6.15 -6.17
N ILE A 14 1.67 4.92 -5.67
CA ILE A 14 2.56 4.52 -4.55
C ILE A 14 4.04 4.63 -4.97
N ARG A 15 4.38 4.17 -6.18
CA ARG A 15 5.77 4.20 -6.68
C ARG A 15 6.32 5.60 -6.85
N ARG A 16 5.52 6.55 -7.34
CA ARG A 16 5.95 7.96 -7.53
C ARG A 16 6.06 8.73 -6.22
N SER A 17 5.39 8.26 -5.16
CA SER A 17 5.34 8.98 -3.90
C SER A 17 6.69 8.92 -3.18
N LYS A 18 6.98 10.00 -2.45
CA LYS A 18 8.07 10.02 -1.46
C LYS A 18 7.73 9.15 -0.25
N GLU A 19 6.46 9.00 0.08
CA GLU A 19 5.99 8.22 1.23
C GLU A 19 5.83 6.74 0.86
N VAL A 20 6.17 5.85 1.80
CA VAL A 20 6.05 4.40 1.63
C VAL A 20 4.61 3.93 1.84
N TRP A 21 3.92 4.50 2.82
CA TRP A 21 2.63 4.02 3.32
C TRP A 21 1.52 5.00 2.98
N TRP A 22 0.43 4.49 2.43
CA TRP A 22 -0.69 5.30 1.97
C TRP A 22 -2.02 4.76 2.51
N THR A 23 -2.96 5.65 2.85
CA THR A 23 -4.33 5.22 3.16
C THR A 23 -5.10 4.94 1.87
N ALA A 24 -6.13 4.10 1.94
CA ALA A 24 -7.03 3.89 0.81
C ALA A 24 -7.75 5.19 0.39
N THR A 25 -8.04 6.06 1.36
CA THR A 25 -8.66 7.37 1.13
C THR A 25 -7.76 8.29 0.31
N ASP A 26 -6.47 8.36 0.66
CA ASP A 26 -5.53 9.21 -0.06
C ASP A 26 -5.27 8.68 -1.47
N LEU A 27 -5.18 7.34 -1.63
CA LEU A 27 -5.05 6.71 -2.94
C LEU A 27 -6.29 6.94 -3.81
N ALA A 28 -7.49 6.86 -3.25
CA ALA A 28 -8.73 7.13 -3.97
C ALA A 28 -8.77 8.58 -4.49
N LYS A 29 -8.40 9.55 -3.65
CA LYS A 29 -8.31 10.96 -4.02
C LYS A 29 -7.26 11.19 -5.12
N GLU A 30 -6.07 10.61 -4.95
CA GLU A 30 -4.92 10.81 -5.83
C GLU A 30 -5.12 10.18 -7.22
N THR A 31 -5.82 9.04 -7.29
CA THR A 31 -6.04 8.28 -8.53
C THR A 31 -7.38 8.59 -9.20
N GLY A 32 -8.30 9.25 -8.49
CA GLY A 32 -9.69 9.46 -8.93
C GLY A 32 -10.52 8.18 -8.96
N ILE A 33 -10.04 7.10 -8.34
CA ILE A 33 -10.75 5.82 -8.26
C ILE A 33 -11.70 5.89 -7.05
N PRO A 34 -12.95 5.39 -7.16
CA PRO A 34 -13.85 5.32 -6.00
C PRO A 34 -13.20 4.61 -4.81
N LEU A 35 -13.47 5.09 -3.59
CA LEU A 35 -12.87 4.55 -2.37
C LEU A 35 -13.16 3.05 -2.20
N GLU A 36 -14.40 2.63 -2.43
CA GLU A 36 -14.80 1.23 -2.32
C GLU A 36 -14.02 0.33 -3.29
N THR A 37 -13.88 0.77 -4.55
CA THR A 37 -13.08 0.07 -5.55
C THR A 37 -11.60 0.03 -5.15
N THR A 38 -11.08 1.12 -4.59
CA THR A 38 -9.70 1.20 -4.11
C THR A 38 -9.46 0.22 -2.97
N LEU A 39 -10.32 0.21 -1.96
CA LEU A 39 -10.27 -0.75 -0.84
C LEU A 39 -10.34 -2.20 -1.33
N SER A 40 -11.31 -2.51 -2.19
CA SER A 40 -11.46 -3.85 -2.75
C SER A 40 -10.19 -4.30 -3.49
N LEU A 41 -9.58 -3.43 -4.30
CA LEU A 41 -8.34 -3.74 -5.02
C LEU A 41 -7.13 -3.89 -4.08
N LEU A 42 -7.05 -3.07 -3.05
CA LEU A 42 -5.97 -3.12 -2.06
C LEU A 42 -6.01 -4.40 -1.24
N GLU A 43 -7.21 -4.87 -0.85
CA GLU A 43 -7.38 -6.06 -0.01
C GLU A 43 -7.32 -7.37 -0.80
N THR A 44 -7.83 -7.40 -2.04
CA THR A 44 -7.99 -8.67 -2.78
C THR A 44 -6.87 -8.97 -3.78
N SER A 45 -6.15 -7.97 -4.28
CA SER A 45 -5.29 -8.18 -5.47
C SER A 45 -3.94 -8.85 -5.19
N GLY A 46 -3.62 -9.15 -3.92
CA GLY A 46 -2.37 -9.78 -3.47
C GLY A 46 -1.08 -9.01 -3.79
N THR A 47 -1.18 -7.86 -4.44
CA THR A 47 -0.06 -7.06 -4.94
C THR A 47 0.31 -5.94 -3.98
N PHE A 48 -0.62 -5.57 -3.11
CA PHE A 48 -0.44 -4.57 -2.09
C PHE A 48 -0.19 -5.25 -0.74
N LEU A 49 0.63 -4.60 0.07
CA LEU A 49 0.92 -5.00 1.44
C LEU A 49 0.16 -4.06 2.36
N ARG A 50 -0.64 -4.62 3.25
CA ARG A 50 -1.28 -3.89 4.34
C ARG A 50 -0.34 -3.85 5.54
N ALA A 51 -0.18 -2.69 6.16
CA ALA A 51 0.54 -2.60 7.42
C ALA A 51 -0.27 -3.23 8.57
N TYR A 52 0.42 -3.84 9.53
CA TYR A 52 -0.20 -4.36 10.74
C TYR A 52 -0.76 -3.21 11.61
N HIS A 53 0.00 -2.13 11.73
CA HIS A 53 -0.40 -0.94 12.47
C HIS A 53 -1.17 0.03 11.57
N THR A 54 -2.19 0.66 12.15
CA THR A 54 -2.89 1.78 11.55
C THR A 54 -2.10 3.08 11.74
N ASN A 55 -2.42 4.09 10.95
CA ASN A 55 -1.95 5.45 11.23
C ASN A 55 -2.56 5.98 12.56
N PRO A 56 -2.13 7.17 13.06
CA PRO A 56 -2.68 7.75 14.28
C PRO A 56 -4.19 8.01 14.26
N LEU A 57 -4.81 8.02 13.08
CA LEU A 57 -6.25 8.18 12.89
C LEU A 57 -7.00 6.84 12.85
N GLY A 58 -6.33 5.71 13.10
CA GLY A 58 -6.94 4.38 13.07
C GLY A 58 -7.18 3.83 11.66
N GLN A 59 -6.60 4.44 10.62
CA GLN A 59 -6.77 4.01 9.23
C GLN A 59 -5.71 2.99 8.83
N SER A 60 -6.14 1.97 8.08
CA SER A 60 -5.22 1.00 7.48
C SER A 60 -4.41 1.67 6.38
N VAL A 61 -3.10 1.37 6.36
CA VAL A 61 -2.19 1.88 5.34
C VAL A 61 -1.62 0.74 4.51
N PHE A 62 -1.34 1.05 3.25
CA PHE A 62 -0.98 0.10 2.22
C PHE A 62 0.27 0.58 1.49
N THR A 63 1.04 -0.36 0.99
CA THR A 63 2.19 -0.12 0.12
C THR A 63 2.32 -1.23 -0.92
N THR A 64 3.33 -1.15 -1.77
CA THR A 64 3.72 -2.25 -2.67
C THR A 64 5.00 -2.88 -2.15
N ARG A 65 5.19 -4.18 -2.44
CA ARG A 65 6.45 -4.87 -2.10
C ARG A 65 7.68 -4.14 -2.64
N GLU A 66 7.58 -3.62 -3.87
CA GLU A 66 8.67 -2.89 -4.53
C GLU A 66 9.04 -1.61 -3.79
N LYS A 67 8.06 -0.77 -3.45
CA LYS A 67 8.29 0.48 -2.73
C LYS A 67 8.83 0.21 -1.33
N TYR A 68 8.26 -0.77 -0.63
CA TYR A 68 8.73 -1.21 0.68
C TYR A 68 10.20 -1.63 0.68
N LEU A 69 10.62 -2.43 -0.30
CA LEU A 69 12.01 -2.91 -0.41
C LEU A 69 13.01 -1.83 -0.86
N ALA A 70 12.54 -0.83 -1.62
CA ALA A 70 13.37 0.25 -2.14
C ALA A 70 13.68 1.33 -1.10
N ASP A 71 12.74 1.63 -0.20
CA ASP A 71 12.87 2.70 0.80
C ASP A 71 13.57 2.22 2.11
N LEU A 72 13.83 0.91 2.26
CA LEU A 72 14.52 0.37 3.44
C LEU A 72 16.05 0.50 3.34
N PRO A 73 16.73 1.18 4.29
CA PRO A 73 18.18 1.17 4.37
C PRO A 73 18.70 -0.23 4.73
N TRP A 74 19.74 -0.67 4.01
CA TRP A 74 20.18 -2.05 3.86
C TRP A 74 20.39 -2.93 5.13
N PRO A 75 20.74 -2.47 6.35
CA PRO A 75 20.95 -3.40 7.46
C PRO A 75 19.68 -3.73 8.27
N ARG A 76 18.52 -3.08 8.04
CA ARG A 76 17.26 -3.40 8.75
C ARG A 76 16.39 -4.47 8.09
N ARG A 77 16.85 -5.02 6.96
CA ARG A 77 16.13 -6.00 6.12
C ARG A 77 15.67 -7.27 6.84
N LEU A 78 16.21 -7.62 8.01
CA LEU A 78 15.84 -8.84 8.75
C LEU A 78 14.96 -8.63 10.00
N LEU A 79 15.00 -7.47 10.66
CA LEU A 79 14.27 -7.27 11.91
C LEU A 79 12.79 -6.91 11.69
N ASP A 80 12.47 -6.13 10.64
CA ASP A 80 11.08 -5.80 10.31
C ASP A 80 10.31 -6.97 9.66
N LEU A 81 11.02 -7.96 9.10
CA LEU A 81 10.44 -9.24 8.69
C LEU A 81 9.87 -10.04 9.87
N LEU A 82 10.35 -9.82 11.10
CA LEU A 82 9.89 -10.49 12.32
C LEU A 82 8.86 -9.67 13.11
N ALA A 83 8.89 -8.33 13.02
CA ALA A 83 7.95 -7.45 13.73
C ALA A 83 6.64 -7.18 12.96
N ASN A 84 6.68 -7.11 11.62
CA ASN A 84 5.48 -6.99 10.79
C ASN A 84 5.01 -8.37 10.34
N LYS A 85 4.35 -9.06 11.27
CA LYS A 85 3.39 -10.12 10.96
C LYS A 85 2.41 -9.60 9.90
N VAL A 86 2.53 -10.14 8.69
CA VAL A 86 1.43 -10.22 7.73
C VAL A 86 0.26 -10.84 8.51
N GLY A 87 -0.73 -10.02 8.86
CA GLY A 87 -1.97 -10.51 9.42
C GLY A 87 -2.61 -11.44 8.39
N VAL A 88 -2.77 -12.70 8.79
CA VAL A 88 -3.55 -13.71 8.05
C VAL A 88 -4.96 -13.19 7.85
#